data_AF-A0A662RSC7-F1
#
_entry.id   AF-A0A662RSC7-F1
#
_cell.length_a   1.000
_cell.length_b   1.000
_cell.length_c   1.000
_cell.angle_alpha   90.00
_cell.angle_beta   90.00
_cell.angle_gamma   90.00
#
_symmetry.space_group_name_H-M   'P 1'
#
loop_
_entity.id
_entity.type
_entity.pdbx_description
1 polymer ?
#
loop_
_entity_poly.entity_id
_entity_poly.type
_entity_poly.pdbx_seq_one_letter_code
_entity_poly.pdbx_strand_id
1 'polypeptide(L)'
;MIKEMEMNVREKLEMVMQMKKIALAKLVIPFCIAGAAVLFFEFFVDPEMYQNYAAVLGSYSFPIGGPLAAIPAGLTLPPLAFISFVVFTDAVLALFLVWNFDYAKKIPGLGKLVERAEESGEKAIRKYKWAKRFGFVGVVVLVIFPFAAGSAVGSIVGRLIGMPPLMTWLAVVIGTFIRSTLLIYFGLLITFLLKPFF
;
A
#
# COMPACT_ATOMS: atom_id res chain seq x y z
N MET A 1 -13.25 -43.95 -23.79
CA MET A 1 -12.83 -42.93 -24.78
C MET A 1 -13.69 -41.66 -24.81
N ILE A 2 -14.91 -41.62 -25.38
CA ILE A 2 -15.70 -40.36 -25.47
C ILE A 2 -16.08 -39.83 -24.08
N LYS A 3 -16.56 -40.70 -23.19
CA LYS A 3 -16.98 -40.35 -21.82
C LYS A 3 -15.83 -39.88 -20.91
N GLU A 4 -14.62 -40.43 -21.11
CA GLU A 4 -13.39 -39.96 -20.45
C GLU A 4 -12.96 -38.59 -20.96
N MET A 5 -13.10 -38.36 -22.27
CA MET A 5 -12.76 -37.09 -22.90
C MET A 5 -13.70 -35.98 -22.41
N GLU A 6 -15.00 -36.27 -22.26
CA GLU A 6 -15.98 -35.34 -21.69
C GLU A 6 -15.73 -35.02 -20.20
N MET A 7 -15.37 -36.00 -19.37
CA MET A 7 -15.01 -35.75 -17.97
C MET A 7 -13.77 -34.86 -17.85
N ASN A 8 -12.72 -35.12 -18.62
CA ASN A 8 -11.49 -34.33 -18.60
C ASN A 8 -11.73 -32.87 -19.04
N VAL A 9 -12.64 -32.65 -20.01
CA VAL A 9 -13.06 -31.31 -20.42
C VAL A 9 -13.85 -30.60 -19.31
N ARG A 10 -14.78 -31.28 -18.63
CA ARG A 10 -15.53 -30.72 -17.50
C ARG A 10 -14.62 -30.33 -16.34
N GLU A 11 -13.70 -31.18 -15.94
CA GLU A 11 -12.72 -30.88 -14.89
C GLU A 11 -11.86 -29.66 -15.25
N LYS A 12 -11.39 -29.57 -16.50
CA LYS A 12 -10.65 -28.38 -16.97
C LYS A 12 -11.50 -27.11 -16.94
N LEU A 13 -12.78 -27.19 -17.33
CA LEU A 13 -13.70 -26.07 -17.27
C LEU A 13 -13.93 -25.60 -15.83
N GLU A 14 -14.14 -26.53 -14.89
CA GLU A 14 -14.29 -26.24 -13.47
C GLU A 14 -13.04 -25.59 -12.88
N MET A 15 -11.85 -26.11 -13.21
CA MET A 15 -10.58 -25.50 -12.81
C MET A 15 -10.46 -24.05 -13.33
N VAL A 16 -10.78 -23.80 -14.61
CA VAL A 16 -10.74 -22.45 -15.19
C VAL A 16 -11.75 -21.51 -14.51
N MET A 17 -12.96 -21.99 -14.24
CA MET A 17 -13.97 -21.20 -13.52
C MET A 17 -13.51 -20.86 -12.09
N GLN A 18 -12.92 -21.81 -11.37
CA GLN A 18 -12.39 -21.58 -10.03
C GLN A 18 -11.23 -20.57 -10.03
N MET A 19 -10.30 -20.68 -10.99
CA MET A 19 -9.22 -19.70 -11.14
C MET A 19 -9.75 -18.28 -11.39
N LYS A 20 -10.78 -18.15 -12.25
CA LYS A 20 -11.42 -16.85 -12.51
C LYS A 20 -12.09 -16.29 -11.25
N LYS A 21 -12.79 -17.11 -10.47
CA LYS A 21 -13.40 -16.69 -9.19
C LYS A 21 -12.36 -16.18 -8.19
N ILE A 22 -11.23 -16.89 -8.05
CA ILE A 22 -10.14 -16.48 -7.15
C ILE A 22 -9.52 -15.14 -7.60
N ALA A 23 -9.29 -14.97 -8.91
CA ALA A 23 -8.78 -13.72 -9.44
C ALA A 23 -9.74 -12.55 -9.19
N LEU A 24 -11.04 -12.77 -9.39
CA LEU A 24 -12.07 -11.77 -9.10
C LEU A 24 -12.12 -11.42 -7.62
N ALA A 25 -12.05 -12.41 -6.72
CA ALA A 25 -12.01 -12.18 -5.28
C ALA A 25 -10.79 -11.34 -4.88
N LYS A 26 -9.61 -11.67 -5.38
CA LYS A 26 -8.37 -10.90 -5.14
C LYS A 26 -8.44 -9.45 -5.64
N LEU A 27 -9.23 -9.20 -6.67
CA LEU A 27 -9.47 -7.84 -7.17
C LEU A 27 -10.45 -7.10 -6.26
N VAL A 28 -11.57 -7.72 -5.91
CA VAL A 28 -12.70 -7.08 -5.21
C VAL A 28 -12.46 -6.90 -3.72
N ILE A 29 -11.77 -7.84 -3.05
CA ILE A 29 -11.56 -7.82 -1.59
C ILE A 29 -10.95 -6.50 -1.09
N PRO A 30 -9.84 -5.98 -1.66
CA PRO A 30 -9.29 -4.70 -1.22
C PRO A 30 -10.28 -3.52 -1.31
N PHE A 31 -11.11 -3.47 -2.36
CA PHE A 31 -12.14 -2.44 -2.49
C PHE A 31 -13.27 -2.62 -1.49
N CYS A 32 -13.67 -3.86 -1.18
CA CYS A 32 -14.62 -4.13 -0.11
C CYS A 32 -14.08 -3.69 1.25
N ILE A 33 -12.80 -3.95 1.53
CA ILE A 33 -12.16 -3.50 2.78
C ILE A 33 -12.11 -1.97 2.85
N ALA A 34 -11.72 -1.30 1.76
CA ALA A 34 -11.72 0.16 1.69
C ALA A 34 -13.13 0.74 1.86
N GLY A 35 -14.13 0.18 1.18
CA GLY A 35 -15.53 0.61 1.29
C GLY A 35 -16.09 0.39 2.69
N ALA A 36 -15.80 -0.76 3.31
CA ALA A 36 -16.19 -1.04 4.70
C ALA A 36 -15.55 -0.05 5.68
N ALA A 37 -14.29 0.34 5.45
CA ALA A 37 -13.64 1.38 6.25
C ALA A 37 -14.33 2.74 6.05
N VAL A 38 -14.64 3.15 4.83
CA VAL A 38 -15.38 4.40 4.58
C VAL A 38 -16.72 4.40 5.32
N LEU A 39 -17.49 3.32 5.24
CA LEU A 39 -18.74 3.19 5.99
C LEU A 39 -18.50 3.25 7.51
N PHE A 40 -17.46 2.58 8.00
CA PHE A 40 -17.10 2.66 9.42
C PHE A 40 -16.80 4.10 9.86
N PHE A 41 -16.02 4.85 9.07
CA PHE A 41 -15.73 6.25 9.35
C PHE A 41 -16.98 7.14 9.28
N GLU A 42 -17.88 6.90 8.32
CA GLU A 42 -19.13 7.66 8.18
C GLU A 42 -20.11 7.43 9.36
N PHE A 43 -20.22 6.20 9.85
CA PHE A 43 -21.20 5.85 10.89
C PHE A 43 -20.70 5.97 12.33
N PHE A 44 -19.38 5.85 12.55
CA PHE A 44 -18.82 5.71 13.90
C PHE A 44 -17.82 6.79 14.30
N VAL A 45 -17.44 7.70 13.39
CA VAL A 45 -16.48 8.77 13.68
C VAL A 45 -17.18 10.13 13.60
N ASP A 46 -16.91 10.99 14.58
CA ASP A 46 -17.49 12.33 14.62
C ASP A 46 -17.15 13.12 13.34
N PRO A 47 -18.08 13.96 12.82
CA PRO A 47 -17.88 14.66 11.55
C PRO A 47 -16.61 15.52 11.49
N GLU A 48 -16.21 16.13 12.61
CA GLU A 48 -14.96 16.90 12.70
C GLU A 48 -13.71 16.02 12.59
N MET A 49 -13.72 14.86 13.26
CA MET A 49 -12.65 13.87 13.16
C MET A 49 -12.58 13.24 11.78
N TYR A 50 -13.73 12.99 11.14
CA TYR A 50 -13.83 12.48 9.78
C TYR A 50 -13.10 13.40 8.78
N GLN A 51 -13.29 14.72 8.90
CA GLN A 51 -12.59 15.70 8.04
C GLN A 51 -11.07 15.64 8.22
N ASN A 52 -10.57 15.45 9.43
CA ASN A 52 -9.14 15.27 9.70
C ASN A 52 -8.60 14.00 9.04
N TYR A 53 -9.30 12.86 9.14
CA TYR A 53 -8.92 11.63 8.43
C TYR A 53 -8.96 11.78 6.91
N ALA A 54 -9.96 12.47 6.37
CA ALA A 54 -10.06 12.76 4.94
C ALA A 54 -8.93 13.68 4.46
N ALA A 55 -8.57 14.70 5.24
CA ALA A 55 -7.44 15.59 4.96
C ALA A 55 -6.11 14.83 4.96
N VAL A 56 -5.91 13.94 5.93
CA VAL A 56 -4.76 13.02 5.96
C VAL A 56 -4.73 12.15 4.71
N LEU A 57 -5.84 11.50 4.35
CA LEU A 57 -5.89 10.62 3.17
C LEU A 57 -5.58 11.39 1.87
N GLY A 58 -6.19 12.57 1.71
CA GLY A 58 -5.98 13.42 0.53
C GLY A 58 -4.54 13.91 0.40
N SER A 59 -3.96 14.43 1.49
CA SER A 59 -2.57 14.90 1.52
C SER A 59 -1.55 13.75 1.41
N TYR A 60 -1.87 12.59 1.97
CA TYR A 60 -1.02 11.40 1.89
C TYR A 60 -0.96 10.80 0.48
N SER A 61 -2.05 10.94 -0.29
CA SER A 61 -2.16 10.38 -1.65
C SER A 61 -1.29 11.08 -2.70
N PHE A 62 -0.60 12.17 -2.34
CA PHE A 62 0.31 12.85 -3.26
C PHE A 62 1.50 11.93 -3.63
N PRO A 63 1.76 11.68 -4.94
CA PRO A 63 2.77 10.71 -5.38
C PRO A 63 4.20 10.99 -4.88
N ILE A 64 4.52 12.27 -4.66
CA ILE A 64 5.81 12.73 -4.16
C ILE A 64 5.54 13.59 -2.93
N GLY A 65 6.18 13.26 -1.81
CA GLY A 65 6.06 14.02 -0.58
C GLY A 65 4.74 13.83 0.20
N GLY A 66 3.82 12.98 -0.27
CA GLY A 66 2.55 12.70 0.43
C GLY A 66 2.70 12.34 1.91
N PRO A 67 3.61 11.42 2.29
CA PRO A 67 3.89 11.12 3.71
C PRO A 67 4.27 12.34 4.56
N LEU A 68 4.97 13.32 3.99
CA LEU A 68 5.37 14.53 4.70
C LEU A 68 4.22 15.55 4.74
N ALA A 69 3.47 15.68 3.65
CA ALA A 69 2.30 16.55 3.56
C ALA A 69 1.16 16.13 4.50
N ALA A 70 1.07 14.83 4.81
CA ALA A 70 0.08 14.30 5.74
C ALA A 70 0.35 14.66 7.20
N ILE A 71 1.61 14.98 7.57
CA ILE A 71 1.97 15.24 8.97
C ILE A 71 1.16 16.42 9.50
N PRO A 72 1.20 17.64 8.92
CA PRO A 72 0.41 18.76 9.44
C PRO A 72 -1.09 18.50 9.46
N ALA A 73 -1.62 17.79 8.45
CA ALA A 73 -3.04 17.48 8.34
C ALA A 73 -3.54 16.53 9.45
N GLY A 74 -2.66 15.70 10.00
CA GLY A 74 -2.99 14.69 11.01
C GLY A 74 -2.55 15.03 12.44
N LEU A 75 -1.94 16.20 12.69
CA LEU A 75 -1.45 16.56 14.04
C LEU A 75 -2.58 16.71 15.08
N THR A 76 -3.81 16.93 14.64
CA THR A 76 -5.01 17.00 15.50
C THR A 76 -5.51 15.62 15.93
N LEU A 77 -5.09 14.56 15.23
CA LEU A 77 -5.48 13.19 15.54
C LEU A 77 -4.61 12.62 16.67
N PRO A 78 -5.16 11.72 17.51
CA PRO A 78 -4.34 10.94 18.44
C PRO A 78 -3.22 10.20 17.67
N PRO A 79 -1.95 10.23 18.13
CA PRO A 79 -0.82 9.72 17.35
C PRO A 79 -0.98 8.26 16.93
N LEU A 80 -1.49 7.42 17.84
CA LEU A 80 -1.73 6.01 17.55
C LEU A 80 -2.81 5.83 16.47
N ALA A 81 -3.89 6.60 16.54
CA ALA A 81 -4.97 6.53 15.56
C ALA A 81 -4.50 7.00 14.17
N PHE A 82 -3.65 8.03 14.12
CA PHE A 82 -3.03 8.50 12.89
C PHE A 82 -2.08 7.45 12.28
N ILE A 83 -1.18 6.86 13.09
CA ILE A 83 -0.29 5.78 12.64
C ILE A 83 -1.11 4.61 12.10
N SER A 84 -2.11 4.14 12.85
CA SER A 84 -2.98 3.04 12.46
C SER A 84 -3.71 3.31 11.14
N PHE A 85 -4.21 4.54 10.95
CA PHE A 85 -4.91 4.93 9.72
C PHE A 85 -3.99 4.90 8.49
N VAL A 86 -2.76 5.43 8.60
CA VAL A 86 -1.79 5.40 7.50
C VAL A 86 -1.36 3.97 7.20
N VAL A 87 -1.08 3.17 8.23
CA VAL A 87 -0.71 1.75 8.07
C VAL A 87 -1.84 0.96 7.41
N PHE A 88 -3.09 1.18 7.83
CA PHE A 88 -4.26 0.54 7.22
C PHE A 88 -4.39 0.90 5.75
N THR A 89 -4.31 2.19 5.42
CA THR A 89 -4.44 2.68 4.03
C THR A 89 -3.38 2.06 3.12
N ASP A 90 -2.13 2.08 3.55
CA ASP A 90 -1.02 1.45 2.81
C ASP A 90 -1.16 -0.07 2.73
N ALA A 91 -1.65 -0.73 3.79
CA ALA A 91 -1.87 -2.17 3.80
C ALA A 91 -2.92 -2.58 2.77
N VAL A 92 -4.02 -1.84 2.63
CA VAL A 92 -5.07 -2.09 1.63
C VAL A 92 -4.54 -1.86 0.21
N LEU A 93 -3.83 -0.75 -0.02
CA LEU A 93 -3.20 -0.46 -1.31
C LEU A 93 -2.17 -1.53 -1.69
N ALA A 94 -1.31 -1.91 -0.76
CA ALA A 94 -0.31 -2.94 -0.97
C ALA A 94 -0.96 -4.30 -1.26
N LEU A 95 -2.03 -4.65 -0.55
CA LEU A 95 -2.76 -5.90 -0.76
C LEU A 95 -3.30 -5.97 -2.19
N PHE A 96 -3.91 -4.87 -2.66
CA PHE A 96 -4.39 -4.74 -4.04
C PHE A 96 -3.25 -4.92 -5.04
N LEU A 97 -2.15 -4.17 -4.89
CA LEU A 97 -1.03 -4.20 -5.84
C LEU A 97 -0.32 -5.55 -5.88
N VAL A 98 -0.13 -6.17 -4.72
CA VAL A 98 0.56 -7.44 -4.57
C VAL A 98 -0.24 -8.60 -5.18
N TRP A 99 -1.55 -8.64 -4.94
CA TRP A 99 -2.42 -9.68 -5.50
C TRP A 99 -2.71 -9.50 -6.98
N ASN A 100 -2.75 -8.25 -7.44
CA ASN A 100 -3.05 -7.92 -8.83
C ASN A 100 -1.81 -7.55 -9.63
N PHE A 101 -0.59 -7.82 -9.14
CA PHE A 101 0.67 -7.40 -9.78
C PHE A 101 0.76 -7.79 -11.26
N ASP A 102 0.37 -9.02 -11.59
CA ASP A 102 0.41 -9.55 -12.97
C ASP A 102 -0.60 -8.84 -13.90
N TYR A 103 -1.66 -8.27 -13.32
CA TYR A 103 -2.67 -7.45 -14.01
C TYR A 103 -2.32 -5.96 -13.99
N ALA A 104 -1.70 -5.47 -12.91
CA ALA A 104 -1.35 -4.07 -12.70
C ALA A 104 -0.41 -3.54 -13.78
N LYS A 105 0.50 -4.39 -14.29
CA LYS A 105 1.37 -4.06 -15.45
C LYS A 105 0.60 -3.84 -16.76
N LYS A 106 -0.64 -4.32 -16.86
CA LYS A 106 -1.47 -4.28 -18.08
C LYS A 106 -2.59 -3.24 -18.05
N ILE A 107 -2.77 -2.51 -16.94
CA ILE A 107 -3.84 -1.50 -16.81
C ILE A 107 -3.34 -0.13 -17.32
N PRO A 108 -3.92 0.42 -18.40
CA PRO A 108 -3.54 1.73 -18.93
C PRO A 108 -4.02 2.83 -17.97
N GLY A 109 -3.09 3.39 -17.19
CA GLY A 109 -3.34 4.34 -16.09
C GLY A 109 -2.48 4.05 -14.88
N LEU A 110 -2.55 2.81 -14.37
CA LEU A 110 -1.58 2.26 -13.43
C LEU A 110 -0.20 2.13 -14.08
N GLY A 111 -0.13 1.91 -15.40
CA GLY A 111 1.13 1.91 -16.16
C GLY A 111 2.00 3.16 -15.96
N LYS A 112 1.42 4.37 -15.85
CA LYS A 112 2.19 5.61 -15.58
C LYS A 112 2.61 5.75 -14.12
N LEU A 113 1.78 5.26 -13.19
CA LEU A 113 2.15 5.19 -11.76
C LEU A 113 3.23 4.13 -11.54
N VAL A 114 3.17 3.01 -12.25
CA VAL A 114 4.16 1.95 -12.29
C VAL A 114 5.42 2.46 -12.98
N GLU A 115 5.37 3.14 -14.13
CA GLU A 115 6.53 3.77 -14.77
C GLU A 115 7.19 4.80 -13.86
N ARG A 116 6.42 5.65 -13.16
CA ARG A 116 6.98 6.65 -12.23
C ARG A 116 7.48 6.03 -10.93
N ALA A 117 6.82 4.98 -10.44
CA ALA A 117 7.28 4.14 -9.34
C ALA A 117 8.50 3.29 -9.73
N GLU A 118 8.62 2.91 -11.00
CA GLU A 118 9.75 2.25 -11.63
C GLU A 118 10.86 3.27 -11.88
N GLU A 119 10.62 4.52 -12.26
CA GLU A 119 11.67 5.53 -12.35
C GLU A 119 12.22 5.89 -10.96
N SER A 120 11.32 6.03 -9.97
CA SER A 120 11.69 6.28 -8.57
C SER A 120 12.35 5.05 -7.95
N GLY A 121 11.82 3.87 -8.27
CA GLY A 121 12.26 2.56 -7.82
C GLY A 121 13.55 2.12 -8.51
N GLU A 122 13.78 2.47 -9.77
CA GLU A 122 14.98 2.20 -10.55
C GLU A 122 16.06 3.21 -10.17
N LYS A 123 15.72 4.47 -9.86
CA LYS A 123 16.64 5.38 -9.15
C LYS A 123 16.99 4.83 -7.77
N ALA A 124 16.03 4.29 -7.02
CA ALA A 124 16.29 3.66 -5.73
C ALA A 124 17.11 2.36 -5.88
N ILE A 125 16.82 1.50 -6.85
CA ILE A 125 17.53 0.23 -7.12
C ILE A 125 18.93 0.50 -7.69
N ARG A 126 19.10 1.50 -8.56
CA ARG A 126 20.42 1.96 -9.05
C ARG A 126 21.24 2.55 -7.91
N LYS A 127 20.61 3.35 -7.02
CA LYS A 127 21.24 3.94 -5.83
C LYS A 127 21.51 2.89 -4.73
N TYR A 128 20.68 1.85 -4.65
CA TYR A 128 20.65 0.85 -3.59
C TYR A 128 20.63 -0.57 -4.15
N LYS A 129 21.59 -0.93 -5.03
CA LYS A 129 21.78 -2.29 -5.57
C LYS A 129 21.79 -3.39 -4.50
N TRP A 130 22.13 -3.03 -3.26
CA TRP A 130 22.11 -3.90 -2.10
C TRP A 130 20.70 -4.39 -1.74
N ALA A 131 19.63 -3.60 -1.92
CA ALA A 131 18.27 -4.00 -1.54
C ALA A 131 17.80 -5.28 -2.24
N LYS A 132 18.23 -5.52 -3.49
CA LYS A 132 17.96 -6.77 -4.23
C LYS A 132 18.61 -7.99 -3.56
N ARG A 133 19.73 -7.80 -2.85
CA ARG A 133 20.46 -8.85 -2.13
C ARG A 133 19.84 -9.18 -0.77
N PHE A 134 19.07 -8.25 -0.19
CA PHE A 134 18.44 -8.38 1.12
C PHE A 134 16.94 -8.73 1.09
N GLY A 135 16.37 -8.99 -0.10
CA GLY A 135 15.00 -9.48 -0.27
C GLY A 135 13.97 -8.70 0.54
N PHE A 136 13.43 -9.35 1.58
CA PHE A 136 12.46 -8.77 2.52
C PHE A 136 12.95 -7.48 3.20
N VAL A 137 14.16 -7.50 3.77
CA VAL A 137 14.71 -6.34 4.51
C VAL A 137 14.94 -5.16 3.57
N GLY A 138 15.37 -5.43 2.34
CA GLY A 138 15.53 -4.40 1.32
C GLY A 138 14.22 -3.67 1.01
N VAL A 139 13.10 -4.41 0.91
CA VAL A 139 11.77 -3.82 0.69
C VAL A 139 11.30 -3.03 1.91
N VAL A 140 11.49 -3.55 3.12
CA VAL A 140 11.16 -2.81 4.36
C VAL A 140 11.87 -1.46 4.38
N VAL A 141 13.20 -1.45 4.18
CA VAL A 141 13.99 -0.22 4.19
C VAL A 141 13.55 0.73 3.09
N LEU A 142 13.23 0.22 1.89
CA LEU A 142 12.74 1.05 0.79
C LEU A 142 11.43 1.76 1.13
N VAL A 143 10.51 1.09 1.82
CA VAL A 143 9.21 1.66 2.23
C VAL A 143 9.39 2.70 3.35
N ILE A 144 10.44 2.59 4.16
CA ILE A 144 10.74 3.55 5.23
C ILE A 144 11.07 4.95 4.67
N PHE A 145 11.62 5.04 3.46
CA PHE A 145 11.98 6.33 2.87
C PHE A 145 10.73 7.17 2.49
N PRO A 146 10.61 8.42 2.98
CA PRO A 146 9.37 9.19 2.90
C PRO A 146 9.15 9.94 1.58
N PHE A 147 10.10 9.91 0.66
CA PHE A 147 10.11 10.80 -0.52
C PHE A 147 9.23 10.33 -1.69
N ALA A 148 8.80 9.08 -1.70
CA ALA A 148 7.95 8.50 -2.74
C ALA A 148 6.77 7.74 -2.13
N ALA A 149 5.84 7.25 -2.96
CA ALA A 149 4.75 6.35 -2.58
C ALA A 149 5.30 4.98 -2.10
N GLY A 150 5.90 4.95 -0.89
CA GLY A 150 6.70 3.83 -0.38
C GLY A 150 5.97 2.49 -0.40
N SER A 151 4.67 2.47 -0.11
CA SER A 151 3.84 1.27 -0.14
C SER A 151 3.62 0.73 -1.56
N ALA A 152 3.37 1.61 -2.53
CA ALA A 152 3.22 1.22 -3.93
C ALA A 152 4.54 0.74 -4.52
N VAL A 153 5.62 1.50 -4.34
CA VAL A 153 6.96 1.13 -4.83
C VAL A 153 7.42 -0.17 -4.18
N GLY A 154 7.28 -0.32 -2.85
CA GLY A 154 7.66 -1.54 -2.13
C GLY A 154 6.88 -2.77 -2.60
N SER A 155 5.59 -2.62 -2.90
CA SER A 155 4.74 -3.69 -3.44
C SER A 155 5.21 -4.16 -4.81
N ILE A 156 5.52 -3.21 -5.71
CA ILE A 156 6.00 -3.50 -7.06
C ILE A 156 7.39 -4.14 -7.00
N VAL A 157 8.33 -3.52 -6.28
CA VAL A 157 9.72 -3.99 -6.16
C VAL A 157 9.78 -5.37 -5.54
N GLY A 158 9.04 -5.62 -4.45
CA GLY A 158 9.00 -6.94 -3.82
C GLY A 158 8.53 -8.04 -4.76
N ARG A 159 7.49 -7.77 -5.56
CA ARG A 159 7.01 -8.72 -6.57
C ARG A 159 7.98 -8.87 -7.74
N LEU A 160 8.64 -7.80 -8.18
CA LEU A 160 9.66 -7.84 -9.23
C LEU A 160 10.89 -8.69 -8.86
N ILE A 161 11.31 -8.66 -7.60
CA ILE A 161 12.43 -9.50 -7.11
C ILE A 161 12.01 -10.94 -6.78
N GLY A 162 10.76 -11.31 -7.07
CA GLY A 162 10.24 -12.67 -6.92
C GLY A 162 9.73 -13.03 -5.52
N MET A 163 9.55 -12.05 -4.61
CA MET A 163 9.01 -12.37 -3.29
C MET A 163 7.56 -12.87 -3.36
N PRO A 164 7.19 -13.84 -2.50
CA PRO A 164 5.80 -14.26 -2.35
C PRO A 164 4.88 -13.08 -1.97
N PRO A 165 3.61 -13.08 -2.42
CA PRO A 165 2.68 -11.99 -2.17
C PRO A 165 2.59 -11.59 -0.69
N LEU A 166 2.38 -12.58 0.19
CA LEU A 166 2.26 -12.34 1.63
C LEU A 166 3.53 -11.70 2.23
N MET A 167 4.71 -12.14 1.81
CA MET A 167 5.98 -11.58 2.28
C MET A 167 6.18 -10.14 1.81
N THR A 168 5.84 -9.85 0.54
CA THR A 168 5.90 -8.47 0.03
C THR A 168 4.93 -7.56 0.79
N TRP A 169 3.70 -8.03 1.02
CA TRP A 169 2.71 -7.27 1.77
C TRP A 169 3.17 -6.99 3.20
N LEU A 170 3.69 -8.00 3.91
CA LEU A 170 4.24 -7.82 5.27
C LEU A 170 5.41 -6.84 5.30
N ALA A 171 6.31 -6.90 4.32
CA ALA A 171 7.43 -5.96 4.23
C ALA A 171 6.94 -4.51 4.10
N VAL A 172 5.90 -4.28 3.30
CA VAL A 172 5.28 -2.96 3.14
C VAL A 172 4.59 -2.51 4.43
N VAL A 173 3.81 -3.36 5.08
CA VAL A 173 3.13 -3.04 6.34
C VAL A 173 4.13 -2.66 7.43
N ILE A 174 5.21 -3.43 7.59
CA ILE A 174 6.25 -3.15 8.59
C ILE A 174 6.99 -1.86 8.25
N GLY A 175 7.38 -1.67 6.99
CA GLY A 175 8.08 -0.45 6.55
C GLY A 175 7.22 0.80 6.76
N THR A 176 5.93 0.74 6.44
CA THR A 176 4.99 1.84 6.69
C THR A 176 4.79 2.08 8.18
N PHE A 177 4.65 1.03 9.00
CA PHE A 177 4.52 1.19 10.43
C PHE A 177 5.73 1.93 11.03
N ILE A 178 6.94 1.51 10.68
CA ILE A 178 8.17 2.18 11.14
C ILE A 178 8.22 3.63 10.65
N ARG A 179 7.99 3.86 9.35
CA ARG A 179 8.00 5.21 8.75
C ARG A 179 7.01 6.15 9.43
N SER A 180 5.75 5.75 9.50
CA SER A 180 4.67 6.58 10.04
C SER A 180 4.92 6.89 11.50
N THR A 181 5.39 5.92 12.28
CA THR A 181 5.80 6.15 13.67
C THR A 181 6.89 7.23 13.74
N LEU A 182 7.98 7.06 12.98
CA LEU A 182 9.08 8.04 12.98
C LEU A 182 8.63 9.44 12.57
N LEU A 183 7.91 9.55 11.45
CA LEU A 183 7.47 10.84 10.91
C LEU A 183 6.50 11.57 11.84
N ILE A 184 5.52 10.86 12.40
CA ILE A 184 4.47 11.46 13.22
C ILE A 184 5.06 11.93 14.55
N TYR A 185 5.86 11.09 15.24
CA TYR A 185 6.50 11.50 16.48
C TYR A 185 7.54 12.61 16.27
N PHE A 186 8.26 12.60 15.15
CA PHE A 186 9.16 13.69 14.80
C PHE A 186 8.41 15.01 14.53
N GLY A 187 7.27 14.95 13.83
CA GLY A 187 6.38 16.09 13.62
C GLY A 187 5.86 16.67 14.95
N LEU A 188 5.40 15.81 15.85
CA LEU A 188 4.94 16.21 17.19
C LEU A 188 6.06 16.86 18.01
N LEU A 189 7.28 16.30 17.96
CA LEU A 189 8.44 16.87 18.63
C LEU A 189 8.75 18.27 18.12
N ILE A 190 8.74 18.47 16.79
CA ILE A 190 8.95 19.80 16.19
C ILE A 190 7.88 20.78 16.67
N THR A 191 6.60 20.41 16.59
CA THR A 191 5.50 21.28 17.04
C THR A 191 5.64 21.63 18.53
N PHE A 192 6.03 20.66 19.36
CA PHE A 192 6.28 20.89 20.78
C PHE A 192 7.44 21.86 21.03
N LEU A 193 8.55 21.71 20.29
CA LEU A 193 9.73 22.58 20.40
C LEU A 193 9.50 23.99 19.85
N LEU A 194 8.62 24.15 18.86
CA LEU A 194 8.29 25.45 18.27
C LEU A 194 7.19 26.20 19.03
N LYS A 195 6.36 25.50 19.82
CA LYS A 195 5.30 26.08 20.66
C LYS A 195 5.73 27.26 21.57
N PRO A 196 6.98 27.35 22.10
CA PRO A 196 7.41 28.50 22.89
C PRO A 196 7.71 29.77 22.08
N PHE A 197 7.79 29.66 20.74
CA PHE A 197 8.20 30.74 19.84
C PHE A 197 7.02 31.40 19.11
N PHE A 198 5.78 30.94 19.34
CA PHE A 198 4.53 31.45 18.79
C PHE A 198 3.50 31.60 19.91
#